data_AF-A0ABD1P936-F1
#
_entry.id   AF-A0ABD1P936-F1
#
_cell.length_a   1.000
_cell.length_b   1.000
_cell.length_c   1.000
_cell.angle_alpha   90.00
_cell.angle_beta   90.00
_cell.angle_gamma   90.00
#
_symmetry.space_group_name_H-M   'P 1'
#
loop_
_entity.id
_entity.type
_entity.pdbx_description
1 polymer ?
#
loop_
_entity_poly.entity_id
_entity_poly.type
_entity_poly.pdbx_seq_one_letter_code
_entity_poly.pdbx_strand_id
1 'polypeptide(L)'
;MSQAVFQFSSPTVSLPMEVMKCPAKSVTVFGSQLKSWEIEQQTHLRFLDSFKRTPTLRLKALRESPGLTREIIDNQQKSIGTIEKGSDTFKEMRHRFLSFKKDKYLENLEHYQSLAKEQAPKFMVIACADSRVCPSSILGFQPGEAFVVRNVANLVPPHENGPTETNAALEFAVNSLEVENILVVGHSCCGGIRALMIIGFIKSWVVVGKAARLRTKAAVSNLDFDQQCRHCEKESINKSLLNLLTYPWIEDRVEKGMLSLHGGYYNFVDCTFEKWTLNCDKHRSKVDSEYSIKNREFWS
;
A
#
# COMPACT_ATOMS: atom_id res chain seq x y z
N MET A 1 44.20 31.97 61.72
CA MET A 1 42.99 32.77 61.99
C MET A 1 41.78 31.95 61.55
N SER A 2 40.86 31.72 62.48
CA SER A 2 39.71 30.81 62.38
C SER A 2 38.67 31.20 61.34
N GLN A 3 37.93 30.19 60.89
CA GLN A 3 36.74 30.23 60.05
C GLN A 3 35.58 31.04 60.68
N ALA A 4 34.74 31.63 59.83
CA ALA A 4 33.33 31.87 60.12
C ALA A 4 32.49 31.78 58.82
N VAL A 5 31.42 31.02 58.92
CA VAL A 5 30.41 30.70 57.91
C VAL A 5 29.34 31.80 57.87
N PHE A 6 28.79 32.12 56.69
CA PHE A 6 27.44 32.67 56.59
C PHE A 6 26.66 31.97 55.46
N GLN A 7 25.57 31.33 55.87
CA GLN A 7 24.54 30.73 55.02
C GLN A 7 23.73 31.82 54.31
N PHE A 8 23.40 31.59 53.03
CA PHE A 8 22.27 32.25 52.38
C PHE A 8 21.24 31.19 51.98
N SER A 9 20.07 31.29 52.60
CA SER A 9 18.83 30.60 52.24
C SER A 9 18.15 31.33 51.09
N SER A 10 17.59 30.59 50.14
CA SER A 10 16.68 31.12 49.10
C SER A 10 15.45 30.20 49.03
N PRO A 11 14.23 30.75 49.01
CA PRO A 11 13.01 29.98 49.15
C PRO A 11 12.61 29.27 47.85
N THR A 12 12.35 27.97 47.93
CA THR A 12 11.62 27.19 46.93
C THR A 12 10.14 27.55 46.97
N VAL A 13 9.64 28.24 45.94
CA VAL A 13 8.21 28.39 45.67
C VAL A 13 7.81 27.28 44.70
N SER A 14 7.13 26.25 45.21
CA SER A 14 6.48 25.22 44.40
C SER A 14 5.09 25.71 43.97
N LEU A 15 4.94 26.08 42.70
CA LEU A 15 3.63 26.28 42.05
C LEU A 15 3.15 24.91 41.52
N PRO A 16 1.91 24.48 41.80
CA PRO A 16 1.35 23.29 41.18
C PRO A 16 1.06 23.56 39.71
N MET A 17 1.63 22.74 38.82
CA MET A 17 1.24 22.68 37.40
C MET A 17 -0.14 22.03 37.30
N GLU A 18 -1.16 22.85 37.10
CA GLU A 18 -2.49 22.38 36.73
C GLU A 18 -2.47 22.03 35.24
N VAL A 19 -2.42 20.73 34.94
CA VAL A 19 -2.49 20.20 33.56
C VAL A 19 -3.90 20.40 33.04
N MET A 20 -4.07 21.42 32.20
CA MET A 20 -5.29 21.65 31.44
C MET A 20 -5.45 20.52 30.41
N LYS A 21 -6.23 19.48 30.77
CA LYS A 21 -6.65 18.42 29.84
C LYS A 21 -7.51 19.04 28.73
N CYS A 22 -6.92 19.25 27.56
CA CYS A 22 -7.68 19.45 26.34
C CYS A 22 -8.39 18.13 25.96
N PRO A 23 -9.71 18.13 25.69
CA PRO A 23 -10.38 16.91 25.26
C PRO A 23 -9.88 16.49 23.89
N ALA A 24 -9.55 15.20 23.76
CA ALA A 24 -9.16 14.58 22.49
C ALA A 24 -10.27 14.80 21.46
N LYS A 25 -9.99 15.58 20.42
CA LYS A 25 -10.88 15.72 19.27
C LYS A 25 -10.61 14.56 18.32
N SER A 26 -11.60 13.69 18.15
CA SER A 26 -11.59 12.69 17.08
C SER A 26 -11.57 13.41 15.74
N VAL A 27 -10.54 13.18 14.94
CA VAL A 27 -10.51 13.60 13.53
C VAL A 27 -10.96 12.40 12.71
N THR A 28 -12.11 12.53 12.06
CA THR A 28 -12.63 11.50 11.16
C THR A 28 -11.95 11.68 9.81
N VAL A 29 -11.08 10.73 9.43
CA VAL A 29 -10.58 10.61 8.05
C VAL A 29 -11.32 9.42 7.46
N PHE A 30 -12.32 9.70 6.62
CA PHE A 30 -13.18 8.70 5.96
C PHE A 30 -13.68 7.58 6.89
N GLY A 31 -14.66 7.89 7.74
CA GLY A 31 -15.48 6.90 8.46
C GLY A 31 -14.85 6.20 9.66
N SER A 32 -13.52 5.99 9.67
CA SER A 32 -12.85 5.31 10.79
C SER A 32 -12.55 6.25 11.97
N GLN A 33 -12.93 5.83 13.19
CA GLN A 33 -12.48 6.47 14.44
C GLN A 33 -11.06 5.98 14.76
N LEU A 34 -10.05 6.80 14.49
CA LEU A 34 -8.68 6.52 14.95
C LEU A 34 -8.61 6.66 16.48
N LYS A 35 -8.31 5.56 17.19
CA LYS A 35 -7.87 5.61 18.59
C LYS A 35 -6.39 6.00 18.61
N SER A 36 -6.10 7.21 19.08
CA SER A 36 -4.73 7.68 19.30
C SER A 36 -4.06 6.85 20.39
N TRP A 37 -2.92 6.22 20.09
CA TRP A 37 -2.01 5.69 21.10
C TRP A 37 -0.91 6.73 21.34
N GLU A 38 -0.73 7.16 22.59
CA GLU A 38 0.33 8.11 22.96
C GLU A 38 1.70 7.45 22.79
N ILE A 39 2.48 7.94 21.83
CA ILE A 39 3.93 7.70 21.75
C ILE A 39 4.59 9.05 22.04
N GLU A 40 5.10 9.19 23.26
CA GLU A 40 5.91 10.35 23.64
C GLU A 40 7.23 10.34 22.87
N GLN A 41 7.38 11.26 21.92
CA GLN A 41 8.66 11.64 21.34
C GLN A 41 8.78 13.16 21.48
N GLN A 42 9.70 13.60 22.34
CA GLN A 42 10.06 15.00 22.51
C GLN A 42 10.75 15.52 21.25
N THR A 43 10.11 16.42 20.53
CA THR A 43 10.78 17.29 19.55
C THR A 43 10.36 18.73 19.75
N HIS A 44 11.31 19.54 20.23
CA HIS A 44 11.21 20.99 20.30
C HIS A 44 11.15 21.59 18.89
N LEU A 45 9.98 22.06 18.47
CA LEU A 45 9.85 22.98 17.35
C LEU A 45 8.99 24.17 17.80
N ARG A 46 9.62 25.36 17.81
CA ARG A 46 8.95 26.63 18.08
C ARG A 46 7.99 26.93 16.93
N PHE A 47 6.69 26.92 17.21
CA PHE A 47 5.67 27.43 16.28
C PHE A 47 5.60 28.95 16.38
N LEU A 48 5.82 29.61 15.24
CA LEU A 48 5.36 30.99 15.02
C LEU A 48 3.94 30.91 14.47
N ASP A 49 2.99 31.37 15.29
CA ASP A 49 1.59 31.57 14.91
C ASP A 49 1.46 32.64 13.84
N SER A 50 0.90 32.28 12.69
CA SER A 50 0.06 33.15 11.86
C SER A 50 -0.35 32.37 10.63
N PHE A 51 -1.61 31.92 10.51
CA PHE A 51 -2.30 31.95 9.23
C PHE A 51 -3.81 32.02 9.41
N LYS A 52 -4.39 32.98 8.70
CA LYS A 52 -5.77 33.45 8.73
C LYS A 52 -6.74 32.39 8.20
N ARG A 53 -7.91 32.31 8.84
CA ARG A 53 -9.08 31.53 8.41
C ARG A 53 -9.49 31.87 6.97
N THR A 54 -9.73 30.84 6.15
CA THR A 54 -10.49 30.95 4.90
C THR A 54 -11.79 30.14 5.00
N PRO A 55 -12.91 30.61 4.41
CA PRO A 55 -14.22 30.01 4.62
C PRO A 55 -14.54 28.88 3.63
N THR A 56 -15.43 28.02 4.10
CA THR A 56 -16.03 26.84 3.47
C THR A 56 -16.56 27.06 2.05
N LEU A 57 -16.10 26.23 1.09
CA LEU A 57 -16.64 26.15 -0.26
C LEU A 57 -17.95 25.34 -0.27
N ARG A 58 -19.05 26.06 -0.52
CA ARG A 58 -20.40 25.53 -0.72
C ARG A 58 -20.54 25.10 -2.19
N LEU A 59 -20.84 23.82 -2.43
CA LEU A 59 -21.04 23.28 -3.79
C LEU A 59 -22.33 23.86 -4.38
N LYS A 60 -22.22 24.74 -5.38
CA LYS A 60 -23.35 25.26 -6.15
C LYS A 60 -23.48 24.40 -7.41
N ALA A 61 -24.51 23.55 -7.46
CA ALA A 61 -24.90 22.85 -8.67
C ALA A 61 -25.39 23.88 -9.70
N LEU A 62 -24.65 24.03 -10.81
CA LEU A 62 -25.09 24.79 -11.98
C LEU A 62 -25.87 23.85 -12.90
N ARG A 63 -27.15 24.15 -13.08
CA ARG A 63 -27.94 23.73 -14.25
C ARG A 63 -27.47 24.58 -15.43
N GLU A 64 -26.93 23.97 -16.47
CA GLU A 64 -26.66 24.64 -17.75
C GLU A 64 -27.46 23.99 -18.90
N SER A 65 -27.83 24.86 -19.85
CA SER A 65 -28.84 24.72 -20.91
C SER A 65 -28.59 23.65 -21.98
N PRO A 66 -29.66 23.16 -22.65
CA PRO A 66 -29.55 22.25 -23.79
C PRO A 66 -29.18 23.02 -25.06
N GLY A 67 -27.89 23.28 -25.27
CA GLY A 67 -27.40 24.03 -26.44
C GLY A 67 -26.18 23.42 -27.15
N LEU A 68 -25.61 22.31 -26.65
CA LEU A 68 -24.30 21.82 -27.10
C LEU A 68 -24.33 20.46 -27.81
N THR A 69 -25.50 20.00 -28.26
CA THR A 69 -25.65 18.68 -28.88
C THR A 69 -25.73 18.74 -30.42
N ARG A 70 -25.68 19.93 -31.04
CA ARG A 70 -25.76 20.07 -32.50
C ARG A 70 -24.41 20.28 -33.21
N GLU A 71 -23.37 20.72 -32.51
CA GLU A 71 -22.07 21.01 -33.15
C GLU A 71 -21.20 19.78 -33.42
N ILE A 72 -21.57 18.59 -32.91
CA ILE A 72 -20.76 17.38 -33.07
C ILE A 72 -21.09 16.62 -34.37
N ILE A 73 -22.25 16.87 -35.00
CA ILE A 73 -22.71 16.08 -36.15
C ILE A 73 -22.23 16.63 -37.51
N ASP A 74 -21.92 17.92 -37.63
CA ASP A 74 -21.62 18.53 -38.95
C ASP A 74 -20.14 18.51 -39.37
N ASN A 75 -19.24 17.96 -38.55
CA ASN A 75 -17.80 18.00 -38.84
C ASN A 75 -17.24 16.76 -39.55
N GLN A 76 -18.09 15.87 -40.09
CA GLN A 76 -17.63 14.66 -40.79
C GLN A 76 -17.35 14.80 -42.28
N GLN A 77 -17.41 16.00 -42.86
CA GLN A 77 -17.10 16.18 -44.29
C GLN A 77 -16.26 17.41 -44.56
N LYS A 78 -14.95 17.30 -44.33
CA LYS A 78 -13.92 17.79 -45.28
C LYS A 78 -12.50 17.41 -44.86
N SER A 79 -11.73 17.00 -45.86
CA SER A 79 -10.28 16.76 -45.90
C SER A 79 -9.76 15.36 -45.53
N ILE A 80 -9.70 14.53 -46.57
CA ILE A 80 -8.54 13.67 -46.81
C ILE A 80 -7.33 14.60 -46.98
N GLY A 81 -6.37 14.53 -46.05
CA GLY A 81 -5.16 15.34 -46.08
C GLY A 81 -4.29 15.06 -44.87
N THR A 82 -3.23 14.28 -45.09
CA THR A 82 -2.08 14.03 -44.19
C THR A 82 -2.40 13.39 -42.83
N ILE A 83 -2.06 12.11 -42.72
CA ILE A 83 -1.97 11.38 -41.45
C ILE A 83 -0.88 12.04 -40.61
N GLU A 84 -1.26 12.96 -39.73
CA GLU A 84 -0.41 13.41 -38.64
C GLU A 84 -0.26 12.26 -37.65
N LYS A 85 0.87 11.56 -37.82
CA LYS A 85 1.29 10.42 -37.03
C LYS A 85 1.73 10.91 -35.64
N GLY A 86 0.74 11.15 -34.79
CA GLY A 86 0.94 11.61 -33.41
C GLY A 86 -0.39 11.73 -32.70
N SER A 87 -1.12 10.61 -32.53
CA SER A 87 -2.27 10.57 -31.63
C SER A 87 -1.82 11.04 -30.26
N ASP A 88 -2.29 12.21 -29.83
CA ASP A 88 -2.09 12.72 -28.48
C ASP A 88 -2.58 11.68 -27.48
N THR A 89 -1.63 11.07 -26.75
CA THR A 89 -1.90 9.96 -25.83
C THR A 89 -2.87 10.37 -24.72
N PHE A 90 -2.92 11.67 -24.38
CA PHE A 90 -3.88 12.19 -23.41
C PHE A 90 -5.30 12.35 -24.00
N LYS A 91 -5.45 12.59 -25.31
CA LYS A 91 -6.78 12.54 -25.96
C LYS A 91 -7.37 11.14 -25.89
N GLU A 92 -6.56 10.12 -26.18
CA GLU A 92 -6.97 8.73 -26.05
C GLU A 92 -7.30 8.38 -24.58
N MET A 93 -6.49 8.82 -23.62
CA MET A 93 -6.79 8.65 -22.19
C MET A 93 -8.11 9.31 -21.79
N ARG A 94 -8.38 10.53 -22.28
CA ARG A 94 -9.67 11.21 -22.07
C ARG A 94 -10.82 10.39 -22.65
N HIS A 95 -10.66 9.83 -23.85
CA HIS A 95 -11.69 8.99 -24.47
C HIS A 95 -11.98 7.73 -23.65
N ARG A 96 -10.95 7.07 -23.13
CA ARG A 96 -11.06 5.93 -22.21
C ARG A 96 -11.80 6.30 -20.92
N PHE A 97 -11.47 7.45 -20.33
CA PHE A 97 -12.16 7.92 -19.12
C PHE A 97 -13.65 8.22 -19.38
N LEU A 98 -13.98 8.86 -20.49
CA LEU A 98 -15.38 9.14 -20.86
C LEU A 98 -16.17 7.85 -21.10
N SER A 99 -15.54 6.83 -21.71
CA SER A 99 -16.14 5.50 -21.88
C SER A 99 -16.35 4.82 -20.54
N PHE A 100 -15.35 4.81 -19.66
CA PHE A 100 -15.49 4.32 -18.28
C PHE A 100 -16.63 5.02 -17.52
N LYS A 101 -16.74 6.34 -17.64
CA LYS A 101 -17.82 7.09 -17.00
C LYS A 101 -19.19 6.60 -17.48
N LYS A 102 -19.35 6.44 -18.79
CA LYS A 102 -20.61 6.03 -19.39
C LYS A 102 -20.95 4.57 -19.06
N ASP A 103 -20.02 3.66 -19.31
CA ASP A 103 -20.29 2.22 -19.39
C ASP A 103 -19.96 1.48 -18.07
N LYS A 104 -19.37 2.15 -17.07
CA LYS A 104 -19.08 1.56 -15.76
C LYS A 104 -19.62 2.39 -14.61
N TYR A 105 -19.30 3.68 -14.58
CA TYR A 105 -19.70 4.56 -13.47
C TYR A 105 -21.21 4.81 -13.46
N LEU A 106 -21.79 5.26 -14.58
CA LEU A 106 -23.22 5.58 -14.63
C LEU A 106 -24.11 4.33 -14.53
N GLU A 107 -23.67 3.19 -15.07
CA GLU A 107 -24.40 1.92 -14.93
C GLU A 107 -24.39 1.38 -13.49
N ASN A 108 -23.37 1.72 -12.68
CA ASN A 108 -23.24 1.27 -11.29
C ASN A 108 -23.29 2.45 -10.31
N LEU A 109 -24.11 3.47 -10.60
CA LEU A 109 -24.08 4.75 -9.89
C LEU A 109 -24.30 4.61 -8.38
N GLU A 110 -25.23 3.76 -7.96
CA GLU A 110 -25.51 3.51 -6.53
C GLU A 110 -24.29 2.97 -5.79
N HIS A 111 -23.55 2.04 -6.41
CA HIS A 111 -22.31 1.49 -5.85
C HIS A 111 -21.27 2.59 -5.64
N TYR A 112 -21.02 3.42 -6.65
CA TYR A 112 -20.07 4.53 -6.54
C TYR A 112 -20.52 5.62 -5.54
N GLN A 113 -21.82 5.88 -5.42
CA GLN A 113 -22.36 6.78 -4.40
C GLN A 113 -22.18 6.24 -2.98
N SER A 114 -22.28 4.91 -2.81
CA SER A 114 -21.93 4.25 -1.54
C SER A 114 -20.45 4.43 -1.23
N LEU A 115 -19.57 4.08 -2.18
CA LEU A 115 -18.11 4.19 -2.04
C LEU A 115 -17.62 5.63 -1.81
N ALA A 116 -18.36 6.63 -2.29
CA ALA A 116 -18.04 8.03 -2.05
C ALA A 116 -18.17 8.44 -0.58
N LYS A 117 -18.92 7.67 0.24
CA LYS A 117 -19.08 7.91 1.68
C LYS A 117 -17.95 7.25 2.47
N GLU A 118 -17.65 6.01 2.15
CA GLU A 118 -16.68 5.18 2.87
C GLU A 118 -16.17 4.02 2.01
N GLN A 119 -14.96 3.54 2.31
CA GLN A 119 -14.42 2.29 1.78
C GLN A 119 -14.29 1.26 2.90
N ALA A 120 -14.56 -0.01 2.59
CA ALA A 120 -14.39 -1.13 3.53
C ALA A 120 -13.83 -2.37 2.82
N PRO A 121 -12.60 -2.28 2.25
CA PRO A 121 -12.00 -3.38 1.51
C PRO A 121 -11.73 -4.58 2.41
N LYS A 122 -11.91 -5.78 1.87
CA LYS A 122 -11.58 -7.05 2.58
C LYS A 122 -10.16 -7.51 2.32
N PHE A 123 -9.53 -6.98 1.27
CA PHE A 123 -8.18 -7.31 0.86
C PHE A 123 -7.28 -6.10 0.91
N MET A 124 -6.07 -6.29 1.43
CA MET A 124 -4.90 -5.51 1.03
C MET A 124 -4.10 -6.31 0.00
N VAL A 125 -3.71 -5.67 -1.10
CA VAL A 125 -2.89 -6.28 -2.14
C VAL A 125 -1.58 -5.52 -2.30
N ILE A 126 -0.47 -6.23 -2.16
CA ILE A 126 0.87 -5.73 -2.44
C ILE A 126 1.33 -6.37 -3.75
N ALA A 127 1.52 -5.57 -4.80
CA ALA A 127 1.87 -6.08 -6.11
C ALA A 127 3.04 -5.33 -6.74
N CYS A 128 3.54 -5.84 -7.86
CA CYS A 128 4.64 -5.20 -8.55
C CYS A 128 4.16 -3.94 -9.29
N ALA A 129 5.01 -2.93 -9.38
CA ALA A 129 4.82 -1.76 -10.23
C ALA A 129 4.88 -2.08 -11.75
N ASP A 130 5.18 -3.32 -12.11
CA ASP A 130 5.20 -3.79 -13.50
C ASP A 130 3.88 -3.47 -14.23
N SER A 131 3.97 -2.77 -15.36
CA SER A 131 2.82 -2.32 -16.14
C SER A 131 1.88 -3.44 -16.63
N ARG A 132 2.37 -4.68 -16.68
CA ARG A 132 1.60 -5.86 -17.11
C ARG A 132 0.80 -6.51 -15.98
N VAL A 133 1.06 -6.09 -14.73
CA VAL A 133 0.50 -6.71 -13.53
C VAL A 133 -0.35 -5.67 -12.81
N CYS A 134 -1.63 -5.62 -13.16
CA CYS A 134 -2.63 -4.80 -12.47
C CYS A 134 -3.58 -5.72 -11.69
N PRO A 135 -3.46 -5.83 -10.35
CA PRO A 135 -4.26 -6.77 -9.56
C PRO A 135 -5.76 -6.70 -9.81
N SER A 136 -6.33 -5.49 -9.89
CA SER A 136 -7.76 -5.32 -10.16
C SER A 136 -8.18 -5.87 -11.52
N SER A 137 -7.30 -5.78 -12.53
CA SER A 137 -7.58 -6.33 -13.85
C SER A 137 -7.42 -7.85 -13.89
N ILE A 138 -6.37 -8.40 -13.27
CA ILE A 138 -6.05 -9.83 -13.37
C ILE A 138 -6.85 -10.70 -12.39
N LEU A 139 -7.29 -10.15 -11.25
CA LEU A 139 -8.08 -10.86 -10.23
C LEU A 139 -9.53 -10.40 -10.16
N GLY A 140 -9.93 -9.45 -11.00
CA GLY A 140 -11.32 -9.01 -11.12
C GLY A 140 -11.87 -8.16 -9.98
N PHE A 141 -11.00 -7.61 -9.11
CA PHE A 141 -11.44 -6.74 -8.02
C PHE A 141 -12.24 -5.53 -8.55
N GLN A 142 -13.43 -5.36 -7.99
CA GLN A 142 -14.29 -4.20 -8.18
C GLN A 142 -13.82 -3.03 -7.29
N PRO A 143 -14.23 -1.80 -7.62
CA PRO A 143 -13.99 -0.64 -6.75
C PRO A 143 -14.48 -0.90 -5.32
N GLY A 144 -13.61 -0.65 -4.35
CA GLY A 144 -13.88 -0.84 -2.92
C GLY A 144 -13.49 -2.20 -2.35
N GLU A 145 -13.16 -3.21 -3.16
CA GLU A 145 -12.86 -4.56 -2.65
C GLU A 145 -11.42 -4.75 -2.15
N ALA A 146 -10.46 -4.05 -2.76
CA ALA A 146 -9.04 -4.18 -2.47
C ALA A 146 -8.35 -2.82 -2.27
N PHE A 147 -7.61 -2.70 -1.18
CA PHE A 147 -6.66 -1.61 -0.93
C PHE A 147 -5.28 -2.01 -1.49
N VAL A 148 -4.79 -1.30 -2.50
CA VAL A 148 -3.64 -1.77 -3.29
C VAL A 148 -2.43 -0.85 -3.12
N VAL A 149 -1.27 -1.44 -2.83
CA VAL A 149 0.03 -0.79 -2.93
C VAL A 149 0.88 -1.51 -3.99
N ARG A 150 1.60 -0.75 -4.81
CA ARG A 150 2.47 -1.29 -5.86
C ARG A 150 3.87 -0.72 -5.74
N ASN A 151 4.87 -1.59 -5.67
CA ASN A 151 6.28 -1.21 -5.60
C ASN A 151 7.13 -2.12 -6.50
N VAL A 152 8.40 -1.79 -6.70
CA VAL A 152 9.27 -2.60 -7.57
C VAL A 152 9.52 -3.95 -6.90
N ALA A 153 9.15 -5.03 -7.59
CA ALA A 153 9.28 -6.43 -7.13
C ALA A 153 8.42 -6.82 -5.92
N ASN A 154 7.30 -6.11 -5.66
CA ASN A 154 6.27 -6.49 -4.66
C ASN A 154 6.85 -6.86 -3.29
N LEU A 155 7.86 -6.10 -2.85
CA LEU A 155 8.62 -6.40 -1.64
C LEU A 155 7.95 -5.76 -0.43
N VAL A 156 7.97 -6.47 0.70
CA VAL A 156 7.59 -5.94 2.02
C VAL A 156 8.87 -5.77 2.84
N PRO A 157 9.23 -4.54 3.25
CA PRO A 157 10.35 -4.36 4.18
C PRO A 157 10.00 -4.88 5.58
N PRO A 158 10.97 -5.41 6.35
CA PRO A 158 10.81 -5.63 7.78
C PRO A 158 10.37 -4.36 8.51
N HIS A 159 9.63 -4.51 9.61
CA HIS A 159 9.11 -3.41 10.41
C HIS A 159 10.21 -2.44 10.91
N GLU A 160 11.39 -2.98 11.24
CA GLU A 160 12.55 -2.23 11.75
C GLU A 160 13.23 -1.31 10.73
N ASN A 161 12.90 -1.40 9.44
CA ASN A 161 13.54 -0.60 8.38
C ASN A 161 13.10 0.87 8.36
N GLY A 162 12.25 1.31 9.28
CA GLY A 162 11.72 2.67 9.34
C GLY A 162 10.58 2.92 8.34
N PRO A 163 10.13 4.17 8.19
CA PRO A 163 8.96 4.50 7.40
C PRO A 163 9.20 4.26 5.89
N THR A 164 8.28 3.55 5.26
CA THR A 164 8.16 3.42 3.80
C THR A 164 6.70 3.58 3.37
N GLU A 165 6.46 3.78 2.08
CA GLU A 165 5.10 3.80 1.52
C GLU A 165 4.36 2.49 1.78
N THR A 166 5.10 1.37 1.84
CA THR A 166 4.51 0.05 2.14
C THR A 166 4.14 -0.05 3.63
N ASN A 167 4.95 0.48 4.54
CA ASN A 167 4.63 0.54 5.97
C ASN A 167 3.37 1.37 6.21
N ALA A 168 3.29 2.58 5.64
CA ALA A 168 2.14 3.46 5.80
C ALA A 168 0.85 2.83 5.22
N ALA A 169 0.94 2.17 4.07
CA ALA A 169 -0.19 1.45 3.48
C ALA A 169 -0.64 0.27 4.35
N LEU A 170 0.30 -0.51 4.90
CA LEU A 170 0.01 -1.64 5.78
C LEU A 170 -0.69 -1.15 7.06
N GLU A 171 -0.16 -0.10 7.69
CA GLU A 171 -0.72 0.45 8.91
C GLU A 171 -2.15 0.94 8.69
N PHE A 172 -2.40 1.69 7.62
CA PHE A 172 -3.75 2.17 7.31
C PHE A 172 -4.70 1.01 6.97
N ALA A 173 -4.28 0.08 6.10
CA ALA A 173 -5.15 -1.03 5.69
C ALA A 173 -5.51 -1.96 6.85
N VAL A 174 -4.56 -2.29 7.72
CA VAL A 174 -4.80 -3.23 8.82
C VAL A 174 -5.40 -2.54 10.03
N ASN A 175 -4.88 -1.39 10.46
CA ASN A 175 -5.33 -0.76 11.71
C ASN A 175 -6.51 0.20 11.53
N SER A 176 -6.70 0.78 10.34
CA SER A 176 -7.80 1.72 10.07
C SER A 176 -8.93 1.08 9.27
N LEU A 177 -8.60 0.36 8.18
CA LEU A 177 -9.61 -0.30 7.33
C LEU A 177 -9.95 -1.72 7.78
N GLU A 178 -9.16 -2.30 8.68
CA GLU A 178 -9.35 -3.64 9.24
C GLU A 178 -9.54 -4.72 8.18
N VAL A 179 -8.71 -4.70 7.12
CA VAL A 179 -8.70 -5.75 6.11
C VAL A 179 -8.51 -7.13 6.75
N GLU A 180 -9.14 -8.14 6.16
CA GLU A 180 -9.10 -9.53 6.66
C GLU A 180 -8.02 -10.36 5.97
N ASN A 181 -7.54 -9.90 4.81
CA ASN A 181 -6.60 -10.63 3.96
C ASN A 181 -5.50 -9.71 3.45
N ILE A 182 -4.23 -10.14 3.56
CA ILE A 182 -3.10 -9.52 2.84
C ILE A 182 -2.63 -10.49 1.76
N LEU A 183 -2.64 -10.05 0.50
CA LEU A 183 -2.15 -10.81 -0.65
C LEU A 183 -0.91 -10.15 -1.25
N VAL A 184 0.23 -10.83 -1.22
CA VAL A 184 1.47 -10.43 -1.89
C VAL A 184 1.55 -11.11 -3.25
N VAL A 185 1.43 -10.33 -4.33
CA VAL A 185 1.42 -10.83 -5.72
C VAL A 185 2.74 -10.56 -6.40
N GLY A 186 3.54 -11.62 -6.59
CA GLY A 186 4.65 -11.62 -7.54
C GLY A 186 4.24 -12.12 -8.92
N HIS A 187 5.18 -12.11 -9.85
CA HIS A 187 4.88 -12.45 -11.24
C HIS A 187 6.09 -12.95 -12.01
N SER A 188 5.83 -13.64 -13.12
CA SER A 188 6.84 -14.10 -14.08
C SER A 188 7.64 -12.96 -14.70
N CYS A 189 8.91 -13.21 -15.03
CA CYS A 189 9.78 -12.28 -15.76
C CYS A 189 9.85 -10.89 -15.09
N CYS A 190 9.96 -10.87 -13.77
CA CYS A 190 10.02 -9.65 -12.99
C CYS A 190 11.37 -8.95 -13.17
N GLY A 191 11.36 -7.76 -13.78
CA GLY A 191 12.57 -6.98 -14.02
C GLY A 191 13.31 -6.62 -12.72
N GLY A 192 12.58 -6.36 -11.63
CA GLY A 192 13.17 -6.05 -10.32
C GLY A 192 13.89 -7.25 -9.69
N ILE A 193 13.29 -8.45 -9.75
CA ILE A 193 13.92 -9.68 -9.26
C ILE A 193 15.10 -10.09 -10.14
N ARG A 194 14.96 -9.97 -11.47
CA ARG A 194 16.08 -10.22 -12.39
C ARG A 194 17.26 -9.30 -12.06
N ALA A 195 17.01 -8.00 -11.85
CA ALA A 195 18.05 -7.05 -11.44
C ALA A 195 18.68 -7.44 -10.08
N LEU A 196 17.87 -7.80 -9.08
CA LEU A 196 18.34 -8.32 -7.80
C LEU A 196 19.31 -9.51 -8.01
N MET A 197 18.97 -10.45 -8.89
CA MET A 197 19.77 -11.65 -9.13
C MET A 197 21.12 -11.39 -9.81
N ILE A 198 21.20 -10.42 -10.74
CA ILE A 198 22.44 -10.08 -11.46
C ILE A 198 23.41 -9.30 -10.57
N ILE A 199 23.00 -8.11 -10.15
CA ILE A 199 23.90 -7.08 -9.61
C ILE A 199 23.83 -6.97 -8.09
N GLY A 200 22.88 -7.66 -7.45
CA GLY A 200 22.84 -7.83 -6.00
C GLY A 200 22.53 -6.59 -5.17
N PHE A 201 22.69 -5.38 -5.72
CA PHE A 201 22.51 -4.10 -5.07
C PHE A 201 22.27 -3.01 -6.14
N ILE A 202 21.00 -2.81 -6.55
CA ILE A 202 20.57 -1.50 -7.08
C ILE A 202 19.83 -0.79 -5.94
N LYS A 203 20.44 0.27 -5.40
CA LYS A 203 19.81 1.21 -4.46
C LYS A 203 19.34 0.57 -3.12
N SER A 204 18.95 1.41 -2.18
CA SER A 204 18.45 1.01 -0.84
C SER A 204 17.22 0.07 -0.90
N TRP A 205 16.38 0.20 -1.91
CA TRP A 205 15.11 -0.54 -2.02
C TRP A 205 15.29 -2.06 -2.23
N VAL A 206 16.12 -2.47 -3.19
CA VAL A 206 16.21 -3.88 -3.59
C VAL A 206 16.92 -4.74 -2.53
N VAL A 207 17.59 -4.12 -1.55
CA VAL A 207 18.17 -4.79 -0.38
C VAL A 207 17.13 -5.58 0.40
N VAL A 208 15.85 -5.15 0.40
CA VAL A 208 14.75 -5.89 1.02
C VAL A 208 14.65 -7.33 0.46
N GLY A 209 14.98 -7.54 -0.82
CA GLY A 209 14.97 -8.85 -1.48
C GLY A 209 16.23 -9.69 -1.26
N LYS A 210 17.26 -9.17 -0.57
CA LYS A 210 18.58 -9.84 -0.42
C LYS A 210 18.46 -11.25 0.15
N ALA A 211 17.61 -11.45 1.16
CA ALA A 211 17.42 -12.76 1.77
C ALA A 211 16.82 -13.79 0.80
N ALA A 212 15.88 -13.38 -0.06
CA ALA A 212 15.31 -14.24 -1.10
C ALA A 212 16.35 -14.65 -2.15
N ARG A 213 17.20 -13.71 -2.58
CA ARG A 213 18.34 -14.01 -3.47
C ARG A 213 19.30 -15.02 -2.87
N LEU A 214 19.70 -14.84 -1.61
CA LEU A 214 20.64 -15.75 -0.95
C LEU A 214 20.06 -17.16 -0.83
N ARG A 215 18.79 -17.28 -0.41
CA ARG A 215 18.08 -18.57 -0.37
C ARG A 215 17.98 -19.23 -1.75
N THR A 216 17.64 -18.45 -2.77
CA THR A 216 17.60 -18.94 -4.15
C THR A 216 18.96 -19.47 -4.60
N LYS A 217 20.04 -18.72 -4.37
CA LYS A 217 21.40 -19.15 -4.75
C LYS A 217 21.81 -20.42 -3.98
N ALA A 218 21.41 -20.57 -2.73
CA ALA A 218 21.67 -21.79 -1.98
C ALA A 218 20.86 -22.99 -2.51
N ALA A 219 19.59 -22.78 -2.88
CA ALA A 219 18.68 -23.86 -3.26
C ALA A 219 18.83 -24.33 -4.72
N VAL A 220 19.12 -23.41 -5.66
CA VAL A 220 19.03 -23.67 -7.11
C VAL A 220 20.19 -23.06 -7.91
N SER A 221 21.39 -22.95 -7.32
CA SER A 221 22.57 -22.39 -8.01
C SER A 221 22.98 -23.13 -9.28
N ASN A 222 22.62 -24.40 -9.40
CA ASN A 222 22.90 -25.27 -10.54
C ASN A 222 21.91 -25.12 -11.71
N LEU A 223 20.78 -24.45 -11.51
CA LEU A 223 19.80 -24.20 -12.56
C LEU A 223 20.23 -23.05 -13.48
N ASP A 224 19.61 -22.92 -14.65
CA ASP A 224 19.87 -21.77 -15.52
C ASP A 224 19.42 -20.44 -14.87
N PHE A 225 19.91 -19.33 -15.41
CA PHE A 225 19.68 -18.03 -14.80
C PHE A 225 18.20 -17.61 -14.75
N ASP A 226 17.41 -17.98 -15.75
CA ASP A 226 15.98 -17.65 -15.79
C ASP A 226 15.18 -18.53 -14.82
N GLN A 227 15.54 -19.81 -14.69
CA GLN A 227 15.02 -20.70 -13.64
C GLN A 227 15.35 -20.18 -12.24
N GLN A 228 16.58 -19.70 -12.02
CA GLN A 228 16.96 -19.05 -10.76
C GLN A 228 16.12 -17.79 -10.50
N CYS A 229 15.86 -16.97 -11.51
CA CYS A 229 15.01 -15.78 -11.35
C CYS A 229 13.58 -16.17 -11.00
N ARG A 230 12.98 -17.14 -11.70
CA ARG A 230 11.64 -17.67 -11.42
C ARG A 230 11.52 -18.21 -10.00
N HIS A 231 12.54 -18.91 -9.52
CA HIS A 231 12.60 -19.36 -8.13
C HIS A 231 12.67 -18.16 -7.17
N CYS A 232 13.52 -17.18 -7.45
CA CYS A 232 13.65 -15.97 -6.63
C CYS A 232 12.36 -15.14 -6.57
N GLU A 233 11.57 -15.10 -7.65
CA GLU A 233 10.27 -14.39 -7.68
C GLU A 233 9.30 -14.98 -6.65
N LYS A 234 9.29 -16.31 -6.47
CA LYS A 234 8.47 -16.98 -5.46
C LYS A 234 9.06 -16.85 -4.06
N GLU A 235 10.38 -16.98 -3.93
CA GLU A 235 11.07 -16.80 -2.65
C GLU A 235 10.94 -15.37 -2.11
N SER A 236 10.88 -14.35 -2.98
CA SER A 236 10.67 -12.96 -2.53
C SER A 236 9.26 -12.71 -2.01
N ILE A 237 8.24 -13.39 -2.57
CA ILE A 237 6.88 -13.39 -2.01
C ILE A 237 6.91 -13.98 -0.61
N ASN A 238 7.47 -15.19 -0.47
CA ASN A 238 7.53 -15.87 0.82
C ASN A 238 8.29 -15.05 1.87
N LYS A 239 9.42 -14.45 1.49
CA LYS A 239 10.17 -13.59 2.41
C LYS A 239 9.39 -12.33 2.78
N SER A 240 8.62 -11.76 1.86
CA SER A 240 7.73 -10.63 2.14
C SER A 240 6.61 -11.01 3.11
N LEU A 241 6.03 -12.21 2.98
CA LEU A 241 5.06 -12.74 3.94
C LEU A 241 5.65 -12.89 5.35
N LEU A 242 6.90 -13.35 5.45
CA LEU A 242 7.58 -13.38 6.75
C LEU A 242 7.86 -12.00 7.31
N ASN A 243 8.20 -11.04 6.44
CA ASN A 243 8.43 -9.67 6.89
C ASN A 243 7.13 -9.05 7.43
N LEU A 244 5.95 -9.41 6.92
CA LEU A 244 4.66 -8.99 7.51
C LEU A 244 4.51 -9.43 8.97
N LEU A 245 5.03 -10.61 9.35
CA LEU A 245 5.01 -11.07 10.74
C LEU A 245 6.00 -10.32 11.66
N THR A 246 6.87 -9.47 11.11
CA THR A 246 7.72 -8.59 11.95
C THR A 246 6.97 -7.37 12.47
N TYR A 247 5.75 -7.12 11.99
CA TYR A 247 4.88 -6.04 12.45
C TYR A 247 4.01 -6.57 13.59
N PRO A 248 4.19 -6.10 14.84
CA PRO A 248 3.52 -6.69 16.00
C PRO A 248 1.99 -6.73 15.89
N TRP A 249 1.39 -5.71 15.28
CA TRP A 249 -0.06 -5.62 15.07
C TRP A 249 -0.58 -6.50 13.92
N ILE A 250 0.28 -6.92 12.98
CA ILE A 250 -0.07 -7.96 12.00
C ILE A 250 0.03 -9.33 12.66
N GLU A 251 1.14 -9.61 13.33
CA GLU A 251 1.39 -10.88 14.03
C GLU A 251 0.22 -11.20 14.99
N ASP A 252 -0.15 -10.26 15.86
CA ASP A 252 -1.26 -10.40 16.81
C ASP A 252 -2.60 -10.71 16.12
N ARG A 253 -2.93 -10.02 15.02
CA ARG A 253 -4.18 -10.27 14.27
C ARG A 253 -4.17 -11.61 13.56
N VAL A 254 -3.02 -12.06 13.06
CA VAL A 254 -2.85 -13.39 12.46
C VAL A 254 -3.02 -14.48 13.52
N GLU A 255 -2.41 -14.32 14.69
CA GLU A 255 -2.54 -15.28 15.82
C GLU A 255 -3.98 -15.41 16.34
N LYS A 256 -4.73 -14.30 16.29
CA LYS A 256 -6.17 -14.24 16.62
C LYS A 256 -7.08 -14.77 15.51
N GLY A 257 -6.53 -15.08 14.33
CA GLY A 257 -7.31 -15.53 13.17
C GLY A 257 -8.16 -14.42 12.52
N MET A 258 -7.87 -13.16 12.81
CA MET A 258 -8.56 -11.99 12.25
C MET A 258 -7.95 -11.55 10.91
N LEU A 259 -6.71 -11.96 10.62
CA LEU A 259 -5.97 -11.58 9.42
C LEU A 259 -5.30 -12.81 8.82
N SER A 260 -5.45 -13.00 7.51
CA SER A 260 -4.80 -14.08 6.76
C SER A 260 -3.76 -13.53 5.78
N LEU A 261 -2.61 -14.21 5.68
CA LEU A 261 -1.50 -13.80 4.81
C LEU A 261 -1.37 -14.77 3.64
N HIS A 262 -1.35 -14.24 2.42
CA HIS A 262 -1.41 -15.01 1.18
C HIS A 262 -0.30 -14.61 0.20
N GLY A 263 0.30 -15.61 -0.43
CA GLY A 263 1.16 -15.43 -1.59
C GLY A 263 0.40 -15.70 -2.88
N GLY A 264 0.66 -14.91 -3.91
CA GLY A 264 0.15 -15.13 -5.26
C GLY A 264 1.27 -14.96 -6.28
N TYR A 265 1.32 -15.83 -7.28
CA TYR A 265 2.27 -15.76 -8.38
C TYR A 265 1.54 -15.80 -9.70
N TYR A 266 1.52 -14.66 -10.40
CA TYR A 266 0.92 -14.51 -11.71
C TYR A 266 1.95 -14.76 -12.82
N ASN A 267 1.78 -15.86 -13.56
CA ASN A 267 2.52 -16.09 -14.78
C ASN A 267 1.77 -15.49 -15.96
N PHE A 268 2.16 -14.30 -16.40
CA PHE A 268 1.49 -13.64 -17.53
C PHE A 268 1.89 -14.21 -18.89
N VAL A 269 2.92 -15.07 -18.97
CA VAL A 269 3.30 -15.73 -20.21
C VAL A 269 2.27 -16.81 -20.56
N ASP A 270 1.90 -17.60 -19.55
CA ASP A 270 0.97 -18.73 -19.71
C ASP A 270 -0.45 -18.42 -19.18
N CYS A 271 -0.67 -17.20 -18.67
CA CYS A 271 -1.91 -16.74 -18.03
C CYS A 271 -2.38 -17.64 -16.87
N THR A 272 -1.45 -18.13 -16.05
CA THR A 272 -1.77 -18.96 -14.88
C THR A 272 -1.54 -18.19 -13.58
N PHE A 273 -2.32 -18.50 -12.55
CA PHE A 273 -2.14 -17.92 -11.22
C PHE A 273 -1.97 -19.03 -10.18
N GLU A 274 -0.89 -18.95 -9.41
CA GLU A 274 -0.65 -19.85 -8.29
C GLU A 274 -0.89 -19.08 -6.99
N LYS A 275 -1.73 -19.61 -6.09
CA LYS A 275 -2.07 -18.97 -4.82
C LYS A 275 -1.73 -19.88 -3.66
N TRP A 276 -1.24 -19.33 -2.55
CA TRP A 276 -1.01 -20.08 -1.31
C TRP A 276 -1.23 -19.21 -0.07
N THR A 277 -1.42 -19.86 1.09
CA THR A 277 -1.62 -19.20 2.38
C THR A 277 -0.46 -19.53 3.32
N LEU A 278 0.07 -18.52 4.01
CA LEU A 278 1.06 -18.74 5.06
C LEU A 278 0.39 -19.45 6.24
N ASN A 279 0.98 -20.53 6.71
CA ASN A 279 0.50 -21.25 7.88
C ASN A 279 1.31 -20.87 9.12
N CYS A 280 0.65 -20.15 10.02
CA CYS A 280 1.19 -19.74 11.31
C CYS A 280 0.65 -20.67 12.41
N ASP A 281 1.14 -21.91 12.46
CA ASP A 281 0.74 -22.83 13.53
C ASP A 281 1.35 -22.39 14.86
N LYS A 282 0.52 -22.33 15.90
CA LYS A 282 0.82 -21.79 17.25
C LYS A 282 1.90 -22.55 18.05
N HIS A 283 2.51 -23.59 17.49
CA HIS A 283 3.33 -24.56 18.23
C HIS A 283 4.78 -24.76 17.76
N ARG A 284 5.30 -23.98 16.80
CA ARG A 284 6.72 -24.10 16.41
C ARG A 284 7.62 -23.18 17.24
N SER A 285 8.57 -23.79 17.94
CA SER A 285 9.63 -23.14 18.70
C SER A 285 10.42 -22.14 17.85
N LYS A 286 10.75 -20.99 18.45
CA LYS A 286 11.31 -19.77 17.87
C LYS A 286 12.75 -19.88 17.33
N VAL A 287 13.21 -21.08 16.97
CA VAL A 287 14.60 -21.35 16.58
C VAL A 287 14.56 -22.09 15.25
N ASP A 288 14.95 -21.39 14.18
CA ASP A 288 14.72 -21.67 12.75
C ASP A 288 13.27 -21.56 12.27
N SER A 289 12.96 -20.37 11.75
CA SER A 289 11.69 -19.94 11.16
C SER A 289 11.37 -20.66 9.84
N GLU A 290 11.13 -21.96 9.93
CA GLU A 290 10.50 -22.73 8.87
C GLU A 290 8.98 -22.51 8.96
N TYR A 291 8.51 -21.51 8.22
CA TYR A 291 7.08 -21.30 7.99
C TYR A 291 6.57 -22.40 7.07
N SER A 292 5.35 -22.88 7.33
CA SER A 292 4.69 -23.82 6.42
C SER A 292 3.72 -23.07 5.51
N ILE A 293 3.52 -23.60 4.31
CA ILE A 293 2.57 -23.08 3.32
C ILE A 293 1.41 -24.07 3.24
N LYS A 294 0.18 -23.56 3.24
CA LYS A 294 -1.05 -24.35 3.07
C LYS A 294 -1.94 -23.79 1.96
N ASN A 295 -2.98 -24.55 1.61
CA ASN A 295 -4.01 -24.14 0.63
C ASN A 295 -3.37 -23.62 -0.67
N ARG A 296 -2.43 -24.40 -1.20
CA ARG A 296 -1.75 -24.11 -2.45
C ARG A 296 -2.67 -24.54 -3.59
N GLU A 297 -3.03 -23.59 -4.43
CA GLU A 297 -3.98 -23.73 -5.51
C GLU A 297 -3.33 -23.22 -6.80
N PHE A 298 -3.72 -23.83 -7.92
CA PHE A 298 -3.28 -23.45 -9.24
C PHE A 298 -4.52 -23.18 -10.10
N TRP A 299 -4.57 -22.00 -10.69
CA TRP A 299 -5.65 -21.54 -11.55
C TRP A 299 -5.09 -21.38 -12.96
N SER A 300 -5.64 -22.13 -13.91
CA SER A 300 -5.19 -22.23 -15.31
C SER A 300 -6.37 -22.24 -16.26
#